data_AF-A0A958EFX8-F1
#
_entry.id   AF-A0A958EFX8-F1
#
_cell.length_a   1.000
_cell.length_b   1.000
_cell.length_c   1.000
_cell.angle_alpha   90.00
_cell.angle_beta   90.00
_cell.angle_gamma   90.00
#
_symmetry.space_group_name_H-M   'P 1'
#
loop_
_entity.id
_entity.type
_entity.pdbx_description
1 polymer ?
#
loop_
_entity_poly.entity_id
_entity_poly.type
_entity_poly.pdbx_seq_one_letter_code
_entity_poly.pdbx_strand_id
1 'polypeptide(L)'
;MGFTFIIWSEFLKAMREHNLSFNAPELVMVHGGGWKRGDKAASGVVNNKVAHYLPLGYIVVSTNYRLYPDVDPVTEAGDVGSALAYVQAHAAEWGGSATDIVLMGHSAGANLVSLLAADPTIASDAGAAPWRGTVALDSAAFNVVTIMSGPHLPLYDPIFGTDTQLWRDSSPTLRLSAPPAPMLLVCDSGRANSCSQAKAFAA
;
A
#
# COMPACT_ATOMS: atom_id res chain seq x y z
N MET A 1 -4.07 12.16 10.58
CA MET A 1 -4.33 10.84 9.97
C MET A 1 -5.58 10.27 10.61
N GLY A 2 -6.57 9.85 9.82
CA GLY A 2 -7.72 9.12 10.33
C GLY A 2 -7.70 7.73 9.73
N PHE A 3 -7.90 6.69 10.52
CA PHE A 3 -8.08 5.31 10.04
C PHE A 3 -9.58 4.99 10.03
N THR A 4 -10.06 4.27 9.02
CA THR A 4 -11.45 3.78 9.00
C THR A 4 -11.35 2.29 9.21
N PHE A 5 -11.71 1.89 10.42
CA PHE A 5 -11.76 0.51 10.83
C PHE A 5 -13.16 -0.02 10.57
N ILE A 6 -13.31 -1.03 9.71
CA ILE A 6 -14.51 -1.89 9.74
C ILE A 6 -14.15 -3.04 10.67
N ILE A 7 -14.11 -2.75 11.97
CA ILE A 7 -13.94 -3.79 13.00
C ILE A 7 -15.31 -4.08 13.59
N TRP A 8 -15.63 -5.37 13.78
CA TRP A 8 -16.75 -5.78 14.63
C TRP A 8 -16.51 -5.25 16.05
N SER A 9 -17.15 -4.15 16.44
CA SER A 9 -17.13 -3.65 17.81
C SER A 9 -17.58 -4.74 18.79
N GLU A 10 -18.58 -5.52 18.40
CA GLU A 10 -19.14 -6.61 19.21
C GLU A 10 -18.21 -7.83 19.31
N PHE A 11 -17.40 -8.13 18.29
CA PHE A 11 -16.42 -9.23 18.34
C PHE A 11 -15.28 -8.89 19.29
N LEU A 12 -14.71 -7.68 19.16
CA LEU A 12 -13.65 -7.23 20.06
C LEU A 12 -14.15 -7.11 21.51
N LYS A 13 -15.41 -6.68 21.68
CA LYS A 13 -16.06 -6.66 22.99
C LYS A 13 -16.17 -8.08 23.56
N ALA A 14 -16.69 -9.04 22.80
CA ALA A 14 -16.77 -10.45 23.22
C ALA A 14 -15.38 -11.05 23.51
N MET A 15 -14.37 -10.77 22.69
CA MET A 15 -12.99 -11.24 22.93
C MET A 15 -12.43 -10.70 24.25
N ARG A 16 -12.63 -9.39 24.51
CA ARG A 16 -12.23 -8.77 25.78
C ARG A 16 -12.99 -9.32 26.97
N GLU A 17 -14.30 -9.51 26.85
CA GLU A 17 -15.16 -10.06 27.90
C GLU A 17 -14.78 -11.50 28.29
N HIS A 18 -14.30 -12.29 27.33
CA HIS A 18 -13.91 -13.69 27.55
C HIS A 18 -12.40 -13.91 27.69
N ASN A 19 -11.59 -12.85 27.77
CA ASN A 19 -10.13 -12.89 27.84
C ASN A 19 -9.48 -13.75 26.75
N LEU A 20 -10.08 -13.72 25.55
CA LEU A 20 -9.58 -14.43 24.38
C LEU A 20 -8.59 -13.51 23.64
N SER A 21 -7.34 -13.95 23.50
CA SER A 21 -6.37 -13.29 22.61
C SER A 21 -6.33 -14.03 21.28
N PHE A 22 -6.70 -13.34 20.21
CA PHE A 22 -6.43 -13.80 18.85
C PHE A 22 -5.20 -13.05 18.33
N ASN A 23 -4.39 -13.72 17.52
CA ASN A 23 -3.22 -13.12 16.85
C ASN A 23 -3.50 -13.15 15.35
N ALA A 24 -4.53 -12.41 14.92
CA ALA A 24 -5.00 -12.45 13.53
C ALA A 24 -3.92 -11.92 12.58
N PRO A 25 -3.73 -12.53 11.40
CA PRO A 25 -3.02 -11.86 10.32
C PRO A 25 -3.80 -10.62 9.87
N GLU A 26 -3.06 -9.60 9.43
CA GLU A 26 -3.64 -8.32 9.01
C GLU A 26 -3.38 -8.02 7.55
N LEU A 27 -4.38 -7.46 6.87
CA LEU A 27 -4.26 -6.89 5.54
C LEU A 27 -4.38 -5.37 5.63
N VAL A 28 -3.29 -4.66 5.33
CA VAL A 28 -3.30 -3.19 5.23
C VAL A 28 -3.53 -2.80 3.78
N MET A 29 -4.68 -2.20 3.49
CA MET A 29 -5.09 -1.78 2.15
C MET A 29 -4.87 -0.28 1.91
N VAL A 30 -4.08 0.02 0.90
CA VAL A 30 -3.75 1.38 0.42
C VAL A 30 -4.50 1.65 -0.89
N HIS A 31 -5.37 2.65 -0.88
CA HIS A 31 -6.21 2.97 -2.01
C HIS A 31 -5.41 3.51 -3.21
N GLY A 32 -6.03 3.48 -4.39
CA GLY A 32 -5.53 4.16 -5.59
C GLY A 32 -6.12 5.56 -5.74
N GLY A 33 -6.14 6.07 -6.98
CA GLY A 33 -6.72 7.38 -7.30
C GLY A 33 -5.71 8.38 -7.86
N GLY A 34 -4.61 7.87 -8.43
CA GLY A 34 -3.64 8.67 -9.16
C GLY A 34 -2.93 9.71 -8.28
N TRP A 35 -2.61 9.36 -7.03
CA TRP A 35 -1.93 10.19 -6.02
C TRP A 35 -2.72 11.44 -5.55
N LYS A 36 -3.67 11.91 -6.37
CA LYS A 36 -4.43 13.15 -6.14
C LYS A 36 -5.82 12.94 -5.53
N ARG A 37 -6.30 11.69 -5.49
CA ARG A 37 -7.66 11.34 -5.06
C ARG A 37 -7.67 9.98 -4.38
N GLY A 38 -8.81 9.67 -3.77
CA GLY A 38 -9.09 8.38 -3.16
C GLY A 38 -9.49 8.56 -1.70
N ASP A 39 -10.04 7.50 -1.13
CA ASP A 39 -10.37 7.44 0.28
C ASP A 39 -10.45 5.99 0.75
N LYS A 40 -9.97 5.72 1.96
CA LYS A 40 -10.01 4.45 2.68
C LYS A 40 -11.42 3.91 2.93
N ALA A 41 -12.46 4.75 2.88
CA ALA A 41 -13.85 4.32 3.01
C ALA A 41 -14.52 4.01 1.65
N ALA A 42 -13.80 4.17 0.53
CA ALA A 42 -14.36 3.87 -0.78
C ALA A 42 -14.75 2.39 -0.88
N SER A 43 -16.03 2.13 -1.14
CA SER A 43 -16.60 0.77 -1.20
C SER A 43 -15.89 -0.14 -2.19
N GLY A 44 -15.49 0.41 -3.36
CA GLY A 44 -14.74 -0.32 -4.39
C GLY A 44 -13.33 -0.74 -3.96
N VAL A 45 -12.78 -0.13 -2.91
CA VAL A 45 -11.48 -0.48 -2.34
C VAL A 45 -11.65 -1.54 -1.25
N VAL A 46 -12.64 -1.38 -0.36
CA VAL A 46 -12.71 -2.12 0.91
C VAL A 46 -13.71 -3.28 0.90
N ASN A 47 -14.89 -3.14 0.31
CA ASN A 47 -16.01 -4.07 0.56
C ASN A 47 -15.66 -5.51 0.15
N ASN A 48 -15.08 -5.71 -1.03
CA ASN A 48 -14.71 -7.04 -1.50
C ASN A 48 -13.54 -7.63 -0.70
N LYS A 49 -12.64 -6.79 -0.17
CA LYS A 49 -11.54 -7.25 0.69
C LYS A 49 -12.09 -7.72 2.03
N VAL A 50 -12.94 -6.93 2.67
CA VAL A 50 -13.60 -7.31 3.93
C VAL A 50 -14.42 -8.59 3.74
N ALA A 51 -15.27 -8.66 2.71
CA ALA A 51 -16.09 -9.83 2.45
C ALA A 51 -15.28 -11.12 2.22
N HIS A 52 -14.07 -11.00 1.65
CA HIS A 52 -13.21 -12.15 1.40
C HIS A 52 -12.34 -12.54 2.61
N TYR A 53 -11.68 -11.57 3.23
CA TYR A 53 -10.64 -11.83 4.24
C TYR A 53 -11.19 -11.96 5.66
N LEU A 54 -12.29 -11.28 5.99
CA LEU A 54 -12.87 -11.36 7.34
C LEU A 54 -13.31 -12.79 7.70
N PRO A 55 -14.00 -13.56 6.84
CA PRO A 55 -14.33 -14.97 7.13
C PRO A 55 -13.12 -15.89 7.25
N LEU A 56 -11.95 -15.47 6.74
CA LEU A 56 -10.68 -16.21 6.84
C LEU A 56 -9.91 -15.87 8.14
N GLY A 57 -10.47 -15.03 9.02
CA GLY A 57 -9.87 -14.66 10.29
C GLY A 57 -8.84 -13.53 10.19
N TYR A 58 -8.84 -12.76 9.11
CA TYR A 58 -7.97 -11.60 8.96
C TYR A 58 -8.63 -10.34 9.52
N ILE A 59 -7.80 -9.42 10.01
CA ILE A 59 -8.19 -8.02 10.20
C ILE A 59 -7.88 -7.27 8.91
N VAL A 60 -8.82 -6.46 8.44
CA VAL A 60 -8.62 -5.58 7.27
C VAL A 60 -8.54 -4.14 7.75
N VAL A 61 -7.39 -3.52 7.57
CA VAL A 61 -7.15 -2.10 7.87
C VAL A 61 -7.07 -1.35 6.55
N SER A 62 -7.87 -0.30 6.35
CA SER A 62 -7.73 0.59 5.20
C SER A 62 -7.27 1.98 5.64
N THR A 63 -6.27 2.51 4.94
CA THR A 63 -5.60 3.76 5.32
C THR A 63 -5.67 4.83 4.24
N ASN A 64 -5.67 6.09 4.68
CA ASN A 64 -5.45 7.26 3.85
C ASN A 64 -3.99 7.68 3.96
N TYR A 65 -3.52 8.36 2.93
CA TYR A 65 -2.27 9.12 2.89
C TYR A 65 -2.63 10.56 2.47
N ARG A 66 -1.75 11.54 2.73
CA ARG A 66 -1.95 12.89 2.17
C ARG A 66 -1.91 12.82 0.65
N LEU A 67 -2.54 13.75 -0.05
CA LEU A 67 -2.69 13.69 -1.50
C LEU A 67 -1.99 14.87 -2.17
N TYR A 68 -1.47 14.66 -3.37
CA TYR A 68 -1.09 15.75 -4.27
C TYR A 68 -2.25 16.76 -4.44
N PRO A 69 -2.00 18.09 -4.43
CA PRO A 69 -0.70 18.78 -4.49
C PRO A 69 -0.07 19.11 -3.13
N ASP A 70 -0.68 18.70 -2.01
CA ASP A 70 -0.18 19.07 -0.69
C ASP A 70 1.16 18.38 -0.37
N VAL A 71 1.38 17.21 -0.99
CA VAL A 71 2.61 16.41 -0.87
C VAL A 71 2.93 15.73 -2.21
N ASP A 72 4.19 15.29 -2.37
CA ASP A 72 4.63 14.49 -3.52
C ASP A 72 4.49 12.97 -3.27
N PRO A 73 4.54 12.11 -4.31
CA PRO A 73 4.41 10.66 -4.17
C PRO A 73 5.41 9.99 -3.21
N VAL A 74 6.60 10.58 -3.00
CA VAL A 74 7.60 10.04 -2.06
C VAL A 74 7.15 10.29 -0.63
N THR A 75 6.62 11.48 -0.36
CA THR A 75 6.01 11.83 0.93
C THR A 75 4.74 11.01 1.18
N GLU A 76 3.93 10.75 0.15
CA GLU A 76 2.78 9.83 0.24
C GLU A 76 3.21 8.41 0.64
N ALA A 77 4.34 7.92 0.11
CA ALA A 77 4.90 6.63 0.53
C ALA A 77 5.33 6.66 2.01
N GLY A 78 5.94 7.75 2.49
CA GLY A 78 6.26 7.95 3.91
C GLY A 78 5.02 7.93 4.82
N ASP A 79 3.88 8.49 4.35
CA ASP A 79 2.60 8.41 5.07
C ASP A 79 2.09 6.96 5.15
N VAL A 80 2.26 6.17 4.09
CA VAL A 80 1.94 4.73 4.11
C VAL A 80 2.86 3.97 5.08
N GLY A 81 4.14 4.31 5.13
CA GLY A 81 5.10 3.76 6.11
C GLY A 81 4.68 4.07 7.55
N SER A 82 4.28 5.30 7.81
CA SER A 82 3.75 5.74 9.11
C SER A 82 2.46 5.00 9.48
N ALA A 83 1.57 4.78 8.51
CA ALA A 83 0.35 3.99 8.70
C ALA A 83 0.67 2.53 9.05
N LEU A 84 1.65 1.91 8.39
CA LEU A 84 2.09 0.55 8.71
C LEU A 84 2.67 0.47 10.14
N ALA A 85 3.53 1.41 10.52
CA ALA A 85 4.09 1.50 11.87
C ALA A 85 2.99 1.63 12.93
N TYR A 86 1.98 2.46 12.65
CA TYR A 86 0.81 2.62 13.52
C TYR A 86 0.04 1.30 13.67
N VAL A 87 -0.25 0.61 12.58
CA VAL A 87 -0.93 -0.71 12.63
C VAL A 87 -0.13 -1.69 13.47
N GLN A 88 1.18 -1.78 13.26
CA GLN A 88 2.05 -2.67 14.05
C GLN A 88 2.03 -2.35 15.55
N ALA A 89 2.06 -1.07 15.91
CA ALA A 89 2.06 -0.64 17.31
C ALA A 89 0.72 -0.92 18.02
N HIS A 90 -0.39 -0.94 17.29
CA HIS A 90 -1.74 -1.08 17.83
C HIS A 90 -2.40 -2.45 17.56
N ALA A 91 -1.73 -3.34 16.82
CA ALA A 91 -2.22 -4.66 16.43
C ALA A 91 -2.88 -5.45 17.59
N ALA A 92 -2.19 -5.52 18.73
CA ALA A 92 -2.67 -6.24 19.91
C ALA A 92 -4.00 -5.70 20.48
N GLU A 93 -4.26 -4.39 20.33
CA GLU A 93 -5.52 -3.77 20.78
C GLU A 93 -6.73 -4.25 19.97
N TRP A 94 -6.48 -4.75 18.75
CA TRP A 94 -7.48 -5.26 17.82
C TRP A 94 -7.49 -6.79 17.74
N GLY A 95 -6.64 -7.49 18.51
CA GLY A 95 -6.44 -8.93 18.38
C GLY A 95 -5.72 -9.33 17.09
N GLY A 96 -4.91 -8.41 16.55
CA GLY A 96 -4.05 -8.60 15.39
C GLY A 96 -2.61 -8.93 15.77
N SER A 97 -1.88 -9.44 14.79
CA SER A 97 -0.46 -9.77 14.87
C SER A 97 0.38 -8.66 14.26
N ALA A 98 1.19 -7.99 15.08
CA ALA A 98 2.13 -6.96 14.62
C ALA A 98 3.16 -7.50 13.59
N THR A 99 3.36 -8.82 13.54
CA THR A 99 4.34 -9.47 12.67
C THR A 99 3.72 -10.16 11.46
N ASP A 100 2.40 -10.42 11.44
CA ASP A 100 1.71 -11.14 10.36
C ASP A 100 0.90 -10.20 9.46
N ILE A 101 1.55 -9.14 8.97
CA ILE A 101 0.93 -8.11 8.15
C ILE A 101 1.30 -8.27 6.68
N VAL A 102 0.29 -8.23 5.81
CA VAL A 102 0.45 -8.07 4.35
C VAL A 102 0.04 -6.65 3.96
N LEU A 103 0.91 -5.97 3.23
CA LEU A 103 0.64 -4.63 2.71
C LEU A 103 0.13 -4.74 1.27
N MET A 104 -1.04 -4.20 0.98
CA MET A 104 -1.67 -4.28 -0.33
C MET A 104 -2.02 -2.90 -0.85
N GLY A 105 -1.69 -2.63 -2.11
CA GLY A 105 -2.00 -1.36 -2.76
C GLY A 105 -2.70 -1.57 -4.09
N HIS A 106 -3.50 -0.60 -4.52
CA HIS A 106 -4.11 -0.56 -5.86
C HIS A 106 -3.69 0.68 -6.64
N SER A 107 -3.33 0.53 -7.92
CA SER A 107 -2.99 1.65 -8.83
C SER A 107 -1.90 2.56 -8.21
N ALA A 108 -2.19 3.84 -7.93
CA ALA A 108 -1.25 4.71 -7.21
C ALA A 108 -0.79 4.12 -5.87
N GLY A 109 -1.70 3.57 -5.06
CA GLY A 109 -1.34 2.85 -3.84
C GLY A 109 -0.47 1.62 -4.10
N ALA A 110 -0.62 0.95 -5.24
CA ALA A 110 0.27 -0.15 -5.65
C ALA A 110 1.69 0.35 -5.94
N ASN A 111 1.86 1.57 -6.48
CA ASN A 111 3.17 2.23 -6.57
C ASN A 111 3.74 2.53 -5.18
N LEU A 112 2.96 3.12 -4.28
CA LEU A 112 3.42 3.49 -2.93
C LEU A 112 3.90 2.28 -2.11
N VAL A 113 3.12 1.20 -2.06
CA VAL A 113 3.54 -0.02 -1.33
C VAL A 113 4.73 -0.71 -2.00
N SER A 114 4.92 -0.51 -3.30
CA SER A 114 6.09 -1.03 -4.02
C SER A 114 7.34 -0.19 -3.78
N LEU A 115 7.20 1.13 -3.55
CA LEU A 115 8.30 1.98 -3.08
C LEU A 115 8.80 1.49 -1.73
N LEU A 116 7.89 1.24 -0.78
CA LEU A 116 8.26 0.67 0.52
C LEU A 116 8.93 -0.70 0.39
N ALA A 117 8.43 -1.56 -0.49
CA ALA A 117 9.03 -2.88 -0.69
C ALA A 117 10.43 -2.78 -1.31
N ALA A 118 10.62 -1.88 -2.28
CA ALA A 118 11.91 -1.67 -2.94
C ALA A 118 12.93 -0.98 -2.03
N ASP A 119 12.47 -0.06 -1.19
CA ASP A 119 13.25 0.72 -0.25
C ASP A 119 12.58 0.73 1.14
N PRO A 120 12.82 -0.32 1.94
CA PRO A 120 12.20 -0.46 3.26
C PRO A 120 12.54 0.65 4.24
N THR A 121 13.58 1.46 3.97
CA THR A 121 13.95 2.56 4.88
C THR A 121 12.86 3.62 4.95
N ILE A 122 12.08 3.81 3.87
CA ILE A 122 10.91 4.71 3.85
C ILE A 122 9.93 4.36 4.98
N ALA A 123 9.73 3.07 5.25
CA ALA A 123 8.86 2.60 6.32
C ALA A 123 9.57 2.57 7.67
N SER A 124 10.83 2.10 7.74
CA SER A 124 11.54 1.96 9.01
C SER A 124 11.91 3.30 9.63
N ASP A 125 12.14 4.34 8.84
CA ASP A 125 12.36 5.71 9.33
C ASP A 125 11.11 6.27 10.04
N ALA A 126 9.93 5.76 9.68
CA ALA A 126 8.66 6.03 10.37
C ALA A 126 8.37 5.07 11.55
N GLY A 127 9.30 4.15 11.85
CA GLY A 127 9.19 3.19 12.95
C GLY A 127 8.56 1.85 12.58
N ALA A 128 8.33 1.56 11.29
CA ALA A 128 7.77 0.28 10.88
C ALA A 128 8.82 -0.85 10.98
N ALA A 129 8.40 -1.99 11.51
CA ALA A 129 9.13 -3.25 11.43
C ALA A 129 8.90 -3.94 10.06
N PRO A 130 9.74 -4.90 9.66
CA PRO A 130 9.49 -5.71 8.47
C PRO A 130 8.11 -6.38 8.50
N TRP A 131 7.45 -6.44 7.34
CA TRP A 131 6.14 -7.07 7.14
C TRP A 131 6.26 -8.33 6.27
N ARG A 132 5.21 -9.16 6.20
CA ARG A 132 5.27 -10.50 5.59
C ARG A 132 5.38 -10.49 4.07
N GLY A 133 4.85 -9.45 3.44
CA GLY A 133 4.89 -9.32 1.99
C GLY A 133 4.00 -8.22 1.45
N THR A 134 4.22 -7.88 0.19
CA THR A 134 3.53 -6.79 -0.50
C THR A 134 2.72 -7.32 -1.68
N VAL A 135 1.48 -6.87 -1.81
CA VAL A 135 0.63 -7.14 -2.98
C VAL A 135 0.38 -5.85 -3.74
N ALA A 136 0.93 -5.73 -4.94
CA ALA A 136 0.75 -4.57 -5.82
C ALA A 136 -0.29 -4.89 -6.90
N LEU A 137 -1.47 -4.28 -6.78
CA LEU A 137 -2.57 -4.44 -7.72
C LEU A 137 -2.52 -3.35 -8.81
N ASP A 138 -1.97 -3.69 -9.96
CA ASP A 138 -2.11 -2.96 -11.23
C ASP A 138 -1.62 -1.49 -11.19
N SER A 139 -0.43 -1.27 -10.61
CA SER A 139 0.23 0.05 -10.57
C SER A 139 0.45 0.62 -11.98
N ALA A 140 1.05 -0.19 -12.86
CA ALA A 140 1.69 0.22 -14.12
C ALA A 140 2.79 1.30 -13.98
N ALA A 141 3.02 1.86 -12.79
CA ALA A 141 4.02 2.87 -12.48
C ALA A 141 5.14 2.29 -11.60
N PHE A 142 5.91 1.35 -12.15
CA PHE A 142 7.10 0.79 -11.46
C PHE A 142 8.40 1.51 -11.88
N ASN A 143 8.46 2.02 -13.10
CA ASN A 143 9.51 2.91 -13.59
C ASN A 143 8.89 4.19 -14.18
N VAL A 144 8.84 5.25 -13.37
CA VAL A 144 8.28 6.56 -13.73
C VAL A 144 9.18 7.28 -14.73
N VAL A 145 10.50 7.09 -14.69
CA VAL A 145 11.42 7.66 -15.70
C VAL A 145 11.04 7.18 -17.10
N THR A 146 10.82 5.88 -17.28
CA THR A 146 10.39 5.32 -18.57
C THR A 146 9.03 5.86 -19.02
N ILE A 147 8.10 6.05 -18.08
CA ILE A 147 6.75 6.58 -18.37
C ILE A 147 6.85 8.02 -18.85
N MET A 148 7.48 8.89 -18.07
CA MET A 148 7.52 10.32 -18.33
C MET A 148 8.42 10.70 -19.53
N SER A 149 9.34 9.81 -19.94
CA SER A 149 10.21 10.01 -21.10
C SER A 149 9.54 9.67 -22.45
N GLY A 150 8.31 9.15 -22.46
CA GLY A 150 7.60 8.76 -23.68
C GLY A 150 6.12 9.10 -23.63
N PRO A 151 5.31 8.67 -24.62
CA PRO A 151 3.87 8.84 -24.59
C PRO A 151 3.24 8.15 -23.37
N HIS A 152 2.48 8.89 -22.57
CA HIS A 152 1.91 8.41 -21.32
C HIS A 152 0.50 8.96 -21.09
N LEU A 153 -0.18 8.44 -20.05
CA LEU A 153 -1.52 8.89 -19.69
C LEU A 153 -1.46 10.31 -19.08
N PRO A 154 -2.37 11.23 -19.44
CA PRO A 154 -2.38 12.62 -18.92
C PRO A 154 -2.47 12.75 -17.40
N LEU A 155 -2.80 11.67 -16.69
CA LEU A 155 -2.87 11.66 -15.23
C LEU A 155 -1.48 11.81 -14.58
N TYR A 156 -0.40 11.47 -15.28
CA TYR A 156 0.96 11.51 -14.75
C TYR A 156 1.57 12.91 -14.76
N ASP A 157 1.24 13.73 -15.76
CA ASP A 157 1.73 15.10 -15.92
C ASP A 157 1.59 15.97 -14.65
N PRO A 158 0.39 16.10 -14.02
CA PRO A 158 0.27 16.93 -12.84
C PRO A 158 1.03 16.37 -11.64
N ILE A 159 1.27 15.06 -11.57
CA ILE A 159 1.88 14.42 -10.40
C ILE A 159 3.40 14.50 -10.46
N PHE A 160 3.97 14.21 -11.64
CA PHE A 160 5.40 14.03 -11.81
C PHE A 160 6.08 15.21 -12.52
N GLY A 161 5.31 16.05 -13.24
CA GLY A 161 5.82 17.22 -13.93
C GLY A 161 7.07 16.92 -14.77
N THR A 162 8.06 17.80 -14.71
CA THR A 162 9.35 17.66 -15.41
C THR A 162 10.52 17.39 -14.46
N ASP A 163 10.25 17.14 -13.17
CA ASP A 163 11.29 16.89 -12.18
C ASP A 163 11.83 15.46 -12.33
N THR A 164 12.97 15.34 -13.00
CA THR A 164 13.58 14.04 -13.25
C THR A 164 14.08 13.35 -11.99
N GLN A 165 14.37 14.10 -10.92
CA GLN A 165 14.73 13.52 -9.63
C GLN A 165 13.49 12.89 -8.99
N LEU A 166 12.35 13.60 -8.98
CA LEU A 166 11.07 13.04 -8.51
C LEU A 166 10.67 11.78 -9.29
N TRP A 167 10.92 11.73 -10.61
CA TRP A 167 10.67 10.53 -11.40
C TRP A 167 11.51 9.34 -10.92
N ARG A 168 12.80 9.56 -10.66
CA ARG A 168 13.68 8.51 -10.13
C ARG A 168 13.23 8.07 -8.75
N ASP A 169 12.90 9.03 -7.91
CA ASP A 169 12.51 8.81 -6.52
C ASP A 169 11.16 8.09 -6.38
N SER A 170 10.27 8.29 -7.35
CA SER A 170 8.96 7.62 -7.42
C SER A 170 8.98 6.30 -8.20
N SER A 171 10.16 5.82 -8.61
CA SER A 171 10.31 4.57 -9.38
C SER A 171 10.79 3.40 -8.50
N PRO A 172 9.90 2.48 -8.08
CA PRO A 172 10.30 1.25 -7.38
C PRO A 172 11.47 0.50 -8.02
N THR A 173 11.51 0.41 -9.36
CA THR A 173 12.60 -0.29 -10.07
C THR A 173 13.98 0.35 -9.89
N LEU A 174 14.04 1.64 -9.56
CA LEU A 174 15.29 2.38 -9.36
C LEU A 174 15.68 2.49 -7.88
N ARG A 175 14.80 2.03 -6.98
CA ARG A 175 14.97 2.05 -5.53
C ARG A 175 15.34 0.68 -4.96
N LEU A 176 15.11 -0.39 -5.74
CA LEU A 176 15.40 -1.76 -5.34
C LEU A 176 16.91 -1.97 -5.09
N SER A 177 17.30 -2.00 -3.83
CA SER A 177 18.70 -2.13 -3.39
C SER A 177 19.07 -3.53 -2.90
N ALA A 178 18.07 -4.33 -2.53
CA ALA A 178 18.19 -5.72 -2.12
C ALA A 178 16.90 -6.50 -2.47
N PRO A 179 16.93 -7.85 -2.48
CA PRO A 179 15.71 -8.64 -2.65
C PRO A 179 14.66 -8.24 -1.60
N PRO A 180 13.45 -7.85 -2.02
CA PRO A 180 12.43 -7.36 -1.09
C PRO A 180 11.81 -8.55 -0.34
N ALA A 181 11.07 -8.26 0.73
CA ALA A 181 10.12 -9.22 1.28
C ALA A 181 9.20 -9.76 0.16
N PRO A 182 8.62 -10.97 0.28
CA PRO A 182 7.82 -11.58 -0.78
C PRO A 182 6.81 -10.60 -1.40
N MET A 183 6.86 -10.45 -2.72
CA MET A 183 5.94 -9.58 -3.47
C MET A 183 5.06 -10.39 -4.41
N LEU A 184 3.78 -10.01 -4.49
CA LEU A 184 2.86 -10.43 -5.54
C LEU A 184 2.50 -9.21 -6.40
N LEU A 185 2.91 -9.23 -7.67
CA LEU A 185 2.54 -8.20 -8.63
C LEU A 185 1.38 -8.71 -9.49
N VAL A 186 0.27 -7.98 -9.47
CA VAL A 186 -0.90 -8.24 -10.32
C VAL A 186 -0.98 -7.16 -11.37
N CYS A 187 -1.23 -7.54 -12.62
CA CYS A 187 -1.34 -6.61 -13.74
C CYS A 187 -2.59 -6.93 -14.57
N ASP A 188 -3.20 -5.89 -15.15
CA ASP A 188 -4.25 -6.05 -16.14
C ASP A 188 -3.66 -6.22 -17.54
N SER A 189 -3.93 -7.35 -18.19
CA SER A 189 -3.47 -7.64 -19.55
C SER A 189 -4.17 -6.78 -20.62
N GLY A 190 -5.30 -6.15 -20.29
CA GLY A 190 -6.00 -5.19 -21.14
C GLY A 190 -5.42 -3.77 -21.07
N ARG A 191 -4.60 -3.44 -20.07
CA ARG A 191 -3.94 -2.14 -19.95
C ARG A 191 -2.56 -2.16 -20.59
N ALA A 192 -2.36 -1.25 -21.55
CA ALA A 192 -1.06 -1.01 -22.13
C ALA A 192 0.00 -0.76 -21.03
N ASN A 193 1.16 -1.39 -21.20
CA ASN A 193 2.34 -1.29 -20.33
C ASN A 193 2.20 -1.81 -18.88
N SER A 194 1.01 -2.21 -18.41
CA SER A 194 0.86 -2.67 -17.01
C SER A 194 1.66 -3.95 -16.75
N CYS A 195 1.43 -5.00 -17.55
CA CYS A 195 2.13 -6.26 -17.36
C CYS A 195 3.61 -6.23 -17.75
N SER A 196 4.03 -5.39 -18.70
CA SER A 196 5.45 -5.25 -19.02
C SER A 196 6.21 -4.57 -17.89
N GLN A 197 5.65 -3.50 -17.29
CA GLN A 197 6.21 -2.84 -16.11
C GLN A 197 6.28 -3.80 -14.91
N ALA A 198 5.22 -4.57 -14.64
CA ALA A 198 5.23 -5.55 -13.55
C ALA A 198 6.29 -6.64 -13.74
N LYS A 199 6.40 -7.20 -14.96
CA LYS A 199 7.43 -8.20 -15.29
C LYS A 199 8.84 -7.65 -15.17
N ALA A 200 9.06 -6.41 -15.61
CA ALA A 200 10.37 -5.75 -15.50
C ALA A 200 10.78 -5.51 -14.04
N PHE A 201 9.82 -5.23 -13.15
CA PHE A 201 10.11 -5.07 -11.72
C PHE A 201 10.34 -6.41 -11.00
N ALA A 202 9.76 -7.51 -11.50
CA ALA A 202 9.95 -8.85 -10.95
C ALA A 202 11.22 -9.57 -11.43
N ALA A 203 11.94 -9.01 -12.41
CA ALA A 203 13.12 -9.60 -13.04
C ALA A 203 14.40 -9.26 -12.28
#